data_AF-A0A432Q5Q2-F1
#
_entry.id   AF-A0A432Q5Q2-F1
#
_cell.length_a   1.000
_cell.length_b   1.000
_cell.length_c   1.000
_cell.angle_alpha   90.00
_cell.angle_beta   90.00
_cell.angle_gamma   90.00
#
_symmetry.space_group_name_H-M   'P 1'
#
loop_
_entity.id
_entity.type
_entity.pdbx_description
1 polymer ?
#
loop_
_entity_poly.entity_id
_entity_poly.type
_entity_poly.pdbx_seq_one_letter_code
_entity_poly.pdbx_strand_id
1 'polypeptide(L)' 'MSEKPENFDEILQEKIYRIIKESEVPLITSEIAEKLKLERRVVLRRLQRMAIEGKVKGRRIDAANGIWIWWL' A
#
# COMPACT_ATOMS: atom_id res chain seq x y z
N MET A 1 24.20 -15.68 15.80
CA MET A 1 23.55 -14.87 14.75
C MET A 1 22.27 -14.31 15.36
N SER A 2 22.18 -13.00 15.58
CA SER A 2 20.94 -12.40 16.08
C SER A 2 20.00 -12.27 14.89
N GLU A 3 18.92 -13.05 14.88
CA GLU A 3 17.79 -12.78 13.99
C GLU A 3 17.36 -11.34 14.27
N LYS A 4 17.55 -10.45 13.28
CA LYS A 4 16.98 -9.11 13.35
C LYS A 4 15.47 -9.31 13.43
N PRO A 5 14.74 -8.64 14.34
CA PRO A 5 13.28 -8.68 14.29
C PRO A 5 12.89 -8.27 12.88
N GLU A 6 12.12 -9.12 12.18
CA GLU A 6 11.61 -8.78 10.86
C GLU A 6 11.01 -7.39 10.96
N ASN A 7 11.58 -6.48 10.17
CA ASN A 7 11.22 -5.08 10.21
C ASN A 7 9.72 -5.02 9.91
N PHE A 8 8.89 -4.61 10.88
CA PHE A 8 7.44 -4.47 10.68
C PHE A 8 7.13 -3.75 9.37
N ASP A 9 8.01 -2.81 9.02
CA ASP A 9 7.93 -2.07 7.79
C ASP A 9 8.10 -2.93 6.52
N GLU A 10 8.98 -3.92 6.51
CA GLU A 10 9.19 -4.85 5.39
C GLU A 10 8.00 -5.81 5.26
N ILE A 11 7.54 -6.37 6.39
CA ILE A 11 6.35 -7.26 6.41
C ILE A 11 5.13 -6.52 5.85
N LEU A 12 4.90 -5.28 6.28
CA LEU A 12 3.78 -4.48 5.79
C LEU A 12 3.88 -4.22 4.29
N GLN A 13 5.09 -3.90 3.81
CA GLN A 13 5.34 -3.66 2.38
C GLN A 13 5.02 -4.90 1.55
N GLU A 14 5.46 -6.08 1.97
CA GLU A 14 5.18 -7.34 1.28
C GLU A 14 3.68 -7.63 1.23
N LYS A 15 2.97 -7.45 2.34
CA LYS A 15 1.51 -7.65 2.39
C LYS A 15 0.77 -6.70 1.44
N ILE A 16 1.15 -5.42 1.42
CA ILE A 16 0.57 -4.44 0.49
C ILE A 16 0.84 -4.86 -0.97
N TYR A 17 2.08 -5.23 -1.28
CA TYR A 17 2.46 -5.64 -2.63
C TYR A 17 1.66 -6.85 -3.11
N ARG A 18 1.49 -7.88 -2.26
CA ARG A 18 0.67 -9.07 -2.57
C ARG A 18 -0.79 -8.69 -2.84
N ILE A 19 -1.40 -7.87 -1.98
CA ILE A 19 -2.79 -7.41 -2.15
C ILE A 19 -2.99 -6.71 -3.50
N ILE A 20 -2.07 -5.83 -3.90
CA ILE A 20 -2.16 -5.11 -5.18
C ILE A 20 -1.91 -6.08 -6.34
N LYS A 21 -0.92 -6.96 -6.23
CA LYS A 21 -0.57 -7.94 -7.27
C LYS A 21 -1.70 -8.93 -7.57
N GLU A 22 -2.40 -9.37 -6.54
CA GLU A 22 -3.53 -10.30 -6.64
C GLU A 22 -4.83 -9.61 -7.10
N SER A 23 -4.84 -8.28 -7.16
CA SER A 23 -6.00 -7.53 -7.63
C SER A 23 -5.96 -7.35 -9.14
N GLU A 24 -7.06 -7.65 -9.82
CA GLU A 24 -7.22 -7.42 -11.26
C GLU A 24 -7.49 -5.95 -11.62
N VAL A 25 -7.76 -5.11 -10.62
CA VAL A 25 -8.11 -3.69 -10.79
C VAL A 25 -7.32 -2.80 -9.83
N PRO A 26 -7.12 -1.51 -10.16
CA PRO A 26 -6.52 -0.57 -9.22
C PRO A 26 -7.34 -0.48 -7.93
N LEU A 27 -6.67 -0.55 -6.79
CA LEU A 27 -7.31 -0.48 -5.47
C LEU A 27 -7.22 0.92 -4.89
N ILE A 28 -8.21 1.30 -4.09
CA ILE A 28 -8.13 2.50 -3.26
C ILE A 28 -7.52 2.17 -1.89
N THR A 29 -6.97 3.19 -1.22
CA THR A 29 -6.27 2.99 0.07
C THR A 29 -7.16 2.35 1.15
N SER A 30 -8.46 2.65 1.19
CA SER A 30 -9.37 2.07 2.19
C SER A 30 -9.57 0.56 2.02
N GLU A 31 -9.64 0.06 0.79
CA GLU A 31 -9.77 -1.38 0.52
C GLU A 31 -8.53 -2.15 0.98
N ILE A 32 -7.34 -1.60 0.73
CA ILE A 32 -6.08 -2.18 1.19
C ILE A 32 -6.01 -2.14 2.72
N ALA A 33 -6.43 -1.04 3.33
CA ALA A 33 -6.44 -0.88 4.79
C ALA A 33 -7.41 -1.85 5.49
N GLU A 34 -8.59 -2.07 4.91
CA GLU A 34 -9.59 -3.04 5.39
C GLU A 34 -9.03 -4.47 5.35
N LYS A 35 -8.43 -4.89 4.23
CA LYS A 35 -7.79 -6.21 4.09
C LYS A 35 -6.67 -6.43 5.10
N LEU A 36 -5.93 -5.38 5.44
CA LEU A 36 -4.83 -5.44 6.43
C LEU A 36 -5.28 -5.25 7.88
N LYS A 37 -6.53 -4.83 8.11
CA LYS A 37 -7.04 -4.40 9.42
C LYS A 37 -6.16 -3.33 10.07
N LEU A 38 -5.74 -2.34 9.27
CA LEU A 38 -4.90 -1.23 9.70
C LEU A 38 -5.59 0.11 9.46
N GLU A 39 -5.12 1.15 10.14
CA GLU A 39 -5.59 2.50 9.85
C GLU A 39 -5.23 2.94 8.43
N ARG A 40 -6.20 3.56 7.74
CA ARG A 40 -6.02 4.11 6.37
C ARG A 40 -4.79 5.01 6.26
N ARG A 41 -4.50 5.82 7.29
CA ARG A 41 -3.36 6.75 7.29
C ARG A 41 -2.01 6.02 7.32
N VAL A 42 -1.91 4.89 8.02
CA VAL A 42 -0.70 4.05 8.05
C VAL A 42 -0.44 3.47 6.66
N VAL A 43 -1.49 2.90 6.05
CA VAL A 43 -1.41 2.30 4.71
C VAL A 43 -1.11 3.34 3.64
N LEU A 44 -1.75 4.52 3.69
CA LEU A 44 -1.49 5.62 2.75
C LEU A 44 -0.02 6.04 2.76
N ARG A 45 0.54 6.30 3.96
CA ARG A 45 1.94 6.71 4.10
C ARG A 45 2.89 5.67 3.52
N ARG A 46 2.59 4.37 3.73
CA ARG A 46 3.41 3.31 3.18
C ARG A 46 3.31 3.21 1.66
N LEU A 47 2.10 3.27 1.10
CA LEU A 47 1.89 3.25 -0.35
C LEU A 47 2.59 4.42 -1.05
N GLN A 48 2.53 5.62 -0.48
CA GLN A 48 3.25 6.79 -1.00
C GLN A 48 4.77 6.56 -1.03
N ARG A 49 5.33 6.00 0.05
CA ARG A 49 6.75 5.65 0.09
C ARG A 49 7.12 4.59 -0.94
N MET A 50 6.32 3.53 -1.06
CA MET A 50 6.52 2.50 -2.09
C MET A 50 6.46 3.06 -3.51
N ALA A 51 5.59 4.05 -3.76
CA ALA A 51 5.50 4.72 -5.05
C ALA A 51 6.74 5.58 -5.37
N ILE A 52 7.27 6.31 -4.37
CA ILE A 52 8.54 7.04 -4.51
C ILE A 52 9.69 6.08 -4.81
N GLU A 53 9.68 4.90 -4.19
CA GLU A 53 10.66 3.82 -4.41
C GLU A 53 10.43 3.05 -5.73
N GLY A 54 9.39 3.38 -6.51
CA GLY A 54 9.07 2.73 -7.79
C GLY A 54 8.52 1.31 -7.66
N LYS A 55 8.12 0.86 -6.47
CA LYS A 55 7.60 -0.49 -6.20
C LYS A 55 6.13 -0.67 -6.57
N VAL A 56 5.37 0.42 -6.57
CA VAL A 56 3.96 0.47 -6.98
C VAL A 56 3.72 1.78 -7.72
N LYS A 57 2.71 1.82 -8.57
CA LYS A 57 2.20 3.04 -9.16
C LYS A 57 1.03 3.55 -8.33
N GLY A 58 0.88 4.87 -8.29
CA GLY A 58 -0.20 5.53 -7.57
C GLY A 58 -0.62 6.80 -8.28
N ARG A 59 -1.92 7.07 -8.31
CA ARG A 59 -2.46 8.33 -8.83
C ARG A 59 -3.55 8.86 -7.93
N ARG A 60 -3.49 10.16 -7.67
CA ARG A 60 -4.59 10.91 -7.03
C ARG A 60 -5.61 11.33 -8.08
N ILE A 61 -6.88 11.08 -7.79
CA ILE A 61 -8.01 11.43 -8.65
C ILE A 61 -8.77 12.58 -7.99
N ASP A 62 -8.50 13.81 -8.43
CA ASP A 62 -9.08 15.01 -7.81
C ASP A 62 -10.59 15.10 -8.02
N ALA A 63 -11.10 14.67 -9.18
CA ALA A 63 -12.54 14.58 -9.46
C ALA A 63 -13.28 13.60 -8.55
N ALA A 64 -12.57 12.70 -7.86
CA ALA A 64 -13.12 11.74 -6.90
C ALA A 64 -12.70 12.13 -5.47
N ASN A 65 -12.87 13.42 -5.10
CA ASN A 65 -12.53 13.96 -3.78
C ASN A 65 -11.06 13.67 -3.35
N GLY A 66 -10.15 13.60 -4.31
CA GLY A 66 -8.73 13.36 -4.05
C GLY A 66 -8.39 11.95 -3.56
N ILE A 67 -9.21 10.95 -3.90
CA ILE A 67 -8.92 9.53 -3.64
C ILE A 67 -7.65 9.10 -4.38
N TRP A 68 -6.86 8.22 -3.76
CA TRP A 68 -5.72 7.57 -4.39
C TRP A 68 -6.09 6.18 -4.88
N ILE A 69 -5.69 5.85 -6.10
CA ILE A 69 -5.72 4.51 -6.68
C ILE A 69 -4.30 3.97 -6.84
N TRP A 70 -4.12 2.66 -6.65
CA TRP A 70 -2.82 1.98 -6.59
C TRP A 70 -2.79 0.71 -7.44
N TRP A 71 -1.69 0.48 -8.16
CA TRP A 71 -1.46 -0.68 -9.03
C TRP A 71 0.04 -0.97 -9.21
N LEU A 72 0.42 -2.03 -9.93
CA LEU A 72 1.82 -2.33 -10.27
C LEU A 72 2.29 -1.67 -11.58
#